data_AF-A0A383RWP2-F1
#
_entry.id   AF-A0A383RWP2-F1
#
_cell.length_a   1.000
_cell.length_b   1.000
_cell.length_c   1.000
_cell.angle_alpha   90.00
_cell.angle_beta   90.00
_cell.angle_gamma   90.00
#
_symmetry.space_group_name_H-M   'P 1'
#
loop_
_entity.id
_entity.type
_entity.pdbx_description
1 polymer ?
#
loop_
_entity_poly.entity_id
_entity_poly.type
_entity_poly.pdbx_seq_one_letter_code
_entity_poly.pdbx_strand_id
1 'polypeptide(L)'
;MSEVIERIEQTRQALLTALAGRDWDAVGELDLECRLCVEDVLAEASHNEGAVRESLEQLLEVYRHLIEVASGERQTIVDEMMQIRQAKNAAKVYHLFS
;
A
#
# COMPACT_ATOMS: atom_id res chain seq x y z
N MET A 1 5.01 15.65 -22.76
CA MET A 1 4.64 14.62 -21.77
C MET A 1 3.12 14.52 -21.81
N SER A 2 2.54 13.31 -21.84
CA SER A 2 1.07 13.16 -21.93
C SER A 2 0.45 13.52 -20.59
N GLU A 3 -0.66 14.28 -20.60
CA GLU A 3 -1.37 14.72 -19.40
C GLU A 3 -1.84 13.53 -18.54
N VAL A 4 -2.24 12.45 -19.20
CA VAL A 4 -2.68 11.21 -18.55
C VAL A 4 -1.51 10.50 -17.86
N ILE A 5 -0.33 10.48 -18.49
CA ILE A 5 0.89 9.93 -17.90
C ILE A 5 1.34 10.80 -16.72
N GLU A 6 1.26 12.13 -16.84
CA GLU A 6 1.61 13.03 -15.74
C GLU A 6 0.70 12.83 -14.53
N ARG A 7 -0.61 12.65 -14.77
CA ARG A 7 -1.58 12.37 -13.70
C ARG A 7 -1.25 11.09 -12.93
N ILE A 8 -0.99 9.98 -13.62
CA ILE A 8 -0.69 8.72 -12.93
C ILE A 8 0.63 8.81 -12.15
N GLU A 9 1.63 9.56 -12.65
CA GLU A 9 2.87 9.81 -11.91
C GLU A 9 2.64 10.65 -10.64
N GLN A 10 1.78 11.67 -10.71
CA GLN A 10 1.41 12.47 -9.54
C GLN A 10 0.66 11.62 -8.50
N THR A 11 -0.33 10.83 -8.91
CA THR A 11 -1.07 9.93 -8.02
C THR A 11 -0.13 8.87 -7.41
N ARG A 12 0.81 8.33 -8.18
CA ARG A 12 1.84 7.40 -7.69
C ARG A 12 2.72 8.04 -6.61
N GLN A 13 3.16 9.29 -6.81
CA GLN A 13 3.97 10.00 -5.82
C GLN A 13 3.18 10.32 -4.54
N ALA A 14 1.90 10.65 -4.68
CA ALA A 14 0.99 10.81 -3.55
C ALA A 14 0.82 9.50 -2.78
N LEU A 15 0.67 8.37 -3.48
CA LEU A 15 0.54 7.03 -2.89
C LEU A 15 1.78 6.65 -2.07
N LEU A 16 2.98 6.93 -2.58
CA LEU A 16 4.24 6.74 -1.83
C LEU A 16 4.29 7.59 -0.56
N THR A 17 3.82 8.83 -0.64
CA THR A 17 3.80 9.75 0.50
C THR A 17 2.82 9.29 1.58
N ALA A 18 1.61 8.89 1.18
CA ALA A 18 0.59 8.33 2.07
C ALA A 18 1.09 7.04 2.75
N LEU A 19 1.73 6.15 1.97
CA LEU A 19 2.32 4.91 2.49
C LEU A 19 3.43 5.19 3.52
N ALA A 20 4.33 6.14 3.25
CA ALA A 20 5.37 6.53 4.21
C ALA A 20 4.78 7.10 5.52
N GLY A 21 3.64 7.79 5.42
CA GLY A 21 2.88 8.29 6.56
C GLY A 21 2.02 7.25 7.28
N ARG A 22 1.91 6.01 6.75
CA ARG A 22 0.94 4.99 7.19
C ARG A 22 -0.51 5.51 7.20
N ASP A 23 -0.84 6.41 6.27
CA ASP A 23 -2.19 6.92 6.10
C ASP A 23 -2.99 5.93 5.25
N TRP A 24 -3.52 4.89 5.90
CA TRP A 24 -4.19 3.78 5.21
C TRP A 24 -5.47 4.20 4.48
N ASP A 25 -6.16 5.22 4.97
CA ASP A 25 -7.36 5.76 4.34
C ASP A 25 -6.97 6.47 3.03
N ALA A 26 -5.97 7.36 3.08
CA ALA A 26 -5.46 8.01 1.87
C ALA A 26 -4.87 7.00 0.87
N VAL A 27 -4.16 5.96 1.34
CA VAL A 27 -3.66 4.87 0.48
C VAL A 27 -4.79 4.19 -0.28
N GLY A 28 -5.92 3.92 0.38
CA GLY A 28 -7.09 3.28 -0.25
C GLY A 28 -7.74 4.16 -1.32
N GLU A 29 -7.90 5.45 -1.04
CA GLU A 29 -8.45 6.42 -2.01
C GLU A 29 -7.54 6.58 -3.24
N LEU A 30 -6.22 6.66 -3.02
CA LEU A 30 -5.22 6.84 -4.08
C LEU A 30 -5.04 5.56 -4.93
N ASP A 31 -5.13 4.36 -4.35
CA ASP A 31 -5.18 3.09 -5.11
C ASP A 31 -6.37 3.06 -6.07
N LEU A 32 -7.55 3.50 -5.60
CA LEU A 32 -8.74 3.58 -6.44
C LEU A 32 -8.53 4.56 -7.61
N GLU A 33 -7.99 5.76 -7.33
CA GLU A 33 -7.72 6.75 -8.38
C GLU A 33 -6.71 6.21 -9.42
N CYS A 34 -5.64 5.55 -8.97
CA CYS A 34 -4.69 4.88 -9.86
C CYS A 34 -5.40 3.91 -10.81
N ARG A 35 -6.24 3.02 -10.29
CA ARG A 35 -6.94 2.01 -11.10
C ARG A 35 -7.88 2.63 -12.12
N LEU A 36 -8.55 3.73 -11.77
CA LEU A 36 -9.41 4.47 -12.70
C LEU A 36 -8.60 5.13 -13.83
N CYS A 37 -7.37 5.57 -13.54
CA CYS A 37 -6.50 6.21 -14.54
C CYS A 37 -5.78 5.22 -15.47
N VAL A 38 -5.63 3.94 -15.09
CA VAL A 38 -4.87 2.95 -15.87
C VAL A 38 -5.46 2.72 -17.27
N GLU A 39 -6.79 2.71 -17.40
CA GLU A 39 -7.44 2.56 -18.72
C GLU A 39 -7.07 3.70 -19.67
N ASP A 40 -7.08 4.93 -19.17
CA ASP A 40 -6.69 6.12 -19.94
C ASP A 40 -5.19 6.07 -20.32
N VAL A 41 -4.32 5.64 -19.40
CA VAL A 41 -2.88 5.48 -19.65
C VAL A 41 -2.62 4.43 -20.74
N LEU A 42 -3.37 3.34 -20.76
CA LEU A 42 -3.23 2.29 -21.78
C LEU A 42 -3.66 2.79 -23.18
N ALA A 43 -4.65 3.68 -23.27
CA ALA A 43 -5.06 4.27 -24.54
C ALA A 43 -3.93 5.10 -25.19
N GLU A 44 -3.08 5.72 -24.38
CA GLU A 44 -1.92 6.51 -24.81
C GLU A 44 -0.77 5.66 -25.37
N ALA A 45 -0.77 4.34 -25.16
CA ALA A 45 0.31 3.46 -25.61
C ALA A 45 0.50 3.48 -27.13
N SER A 46 -0.56 3.79 -27.89
CA SER A 46 -0.52 3.96 -29.34
C SER A 46 0.37 5.12 -29.81
N HIS A 47 0.57 6.14 -28.97
CA HIS A 47 1.36 7.33 -29.28
C HIS A 47 2.67 7.39 -28.48
N ASN A 48 2.73 6.77 -27.30
CA ASN A 48 3.85 6.90 -26.38
C ASN A 48 4.12 5.61 -25.57
N GLU A 49 4.25 4.48 -26.28
CA GLU A 49 4.45 3.15 -25.69
C GLU A 49 5.59 3.11 -24.64
N GLY A 50 6.72 3.76 -24.93
CA GLY A 50 7.87 3.78 -24.03
C GLY A 50 7.57 4.43 -22.68
N ALA A 51 6.96 5.62 -22.68
CA ALA A 51 6.62 6.31 -21.44
C ALA A 51 5.48 5.62 -20.69
N VAL A 52 4.50 5.04 -21.40
CA VAL A 52 3.43 4.24 -20.78
C VAL A 52 4.01 3.01 -20.08
N ARG A 53 4.92 2.29 -20.74
CA ARG A 53 5.59 1.13 -20.13
C ARG A 53 6.37 1.52 -18.88
N GLU A 54 7.20 2.56 -18.97
CA GLU A 54 7.98 3.05 -17.84
C GLU A 54 7.09 3.43 -16.64
N SER A 55 6.00 4.17 -16.90
CA SER A 55 5.06 4.57 -15.86
C SER A 55 4.39 3.37 -15.18
N LEU A 56 3.94 2.38 -15.96
CA LEU A 56 3.32 1.17 -15.43
C LEU A 56 4.30 0.27 -14.66
N GLU A 57 5.57 0.20 -15.09
CA GLU A 57 6.63 -0.49 -14.36
C GLU A 57 6.90 0.18 -13.00
N GLN A 58 6.99 1.52 -12.97
CA GLN A 58 7.14 2.26 -11.72
C GLN A 58 5.93 2.06 -10.79
N LEU A 59 4.72 2.05 -11.33
CA LEU A 59 3.50 1.79 -10.58
C LEU A 59 3.49 0.38 -9.97
N LEU A 60 3.96 -0.63 -10.72
CA LEU A 60 4.07 -2.00 -10.24
C LEU A 60 5.00 -2.10 -9.01
N GLU A 61 6.14 -1.41 -9.04
CA GLU A 61 7.07 -1.37 -7.91
C GLU A 61 6.44 -0.74 -6.67
N VAL A 62 5.64 0.31 -6.82
CA VAL A 62 4.89 0.91 -5.70
C VAL A 62 3.90 -0.09 -5.09
N TYR A 63 3.15 -0.84 -5.90
CA TYR A 63 2.24 -1.85 -5.39
C TYR A 63 2.94 -3.00 -4.68
N ARG A 64 4.11 -3.43 -5.18
CA ARG A 64 4.93 -4.44 -4.49
C ARG A 64 5.35 -3.95 -3.11
N HIS A 65 5.80 -2.69 -3.02
CA HIS A 65 6.16 -2.08 -1.75
C HIS A 65 4.97 -1.95 -0.79
N LEU A 66 3.80 -1.56 -1.30
CA LEU A 66 2.56 -1.47 -0.52
C LEU A 66 2.19 -2.83 0.10
N ILE A 67 2.26 -3.91 -0.67
CA ILE A 67 1.99 -5.28 -0.18
C ILE A 67 2.97 -5.66 0.92
N GLU A 68 4.26 -5.38 0.75
CA GLU A 68 5.31 -5.68 1.71
C GLU A 68 5.05 -4.96 3.05
N VAL A 69 4.87 -3.64 3.00
CA VAL A 69 4.64 -2.81 4.19
C VAL A 69 3.34 -3.21 4.89
N ALA A 70 2.22 -3.30 4.16
CA ALA A 70 0.93 -3.66 4.74
C ALA A 70 0.93 -5.08 5.34
N SER A 71 1.69 -6.01 4.76
CA SER A 71 1.83 -7.36 5.32
C SER A 71 2.68 -7.36 6.59
N GLY A 72 3.76 -6.58 6.63
CA GLY A 72 4.56 -6.37 7.85
C GLY A 72 3.73 -5.78 9.00
N GLU A 73 2.96 -4.72 8.72
CA GLU A 73 2.11 -4.06 9.73
C GLU A 73 1.03 -5.02 10.28
N ARG A 74 0.41 -5.84 9.43
CA ARG A 74 -0.51 -6.89 9.89
C ARG A 74 0.18 -7.91 10.79
N GLN A 75 1.42 -8.30 10.47
CA GLN A 75 2.17 -9.26 11.29
C GLN A 75 2.49 -8.67 12.66
N THR A 76 2.88 -7.40 12.74
CA THR A 76 3.11 -6.70 14.01
C THR A 76 1.86 -6.73 14.90
N ILE A 77 0.68 -6.45 14.35
CA ILE A 77 -0.59 -6.53 15.08
C ILE A 77 -0.84 -7.96 15.60
N VAL A 78 -0.61 -8.97 14.77
CA VAL A 78 -0.76 -10.38 15.15
C VAL A 78 0.17 -10.73 16.32
N ASP A 79 1.43 -10.28 16.27
CA ASP A 79 2.42 -10.52 17.32
C ASP A 79 2.04 -9.84 18.64
N GLU A 80 1.57 -8.59 18.59
CA GLU A 80 1.05 -7.86 19.76
C GLU A 80 -0.15 -8.58 20.38
N MET A 81 -1.10 -9.03 19.56
CA MET A 81 -2.26 -9.80 20.03
C MET A 81 -1.84 -11.13 20.71
N MET A 82 -0.81 -11.80 20.18
CA MET A 82 -0.27 -13.01 20.79
C MET A 82 0.36 -12.73 22.16
N GLN A 83 1.15 -11.66 22.27
CA GLN A 83 1.76 -11.25 23.54
C GLN A 83 0.70 -10.91 24.61
N ILE A 84 -0.35 -10.17 24.24
CA ILE A 84 -1.46 -9.85 25.14
C ILE A 84 -2.15 -11.13 25.65
N ARG A 85 -2.42 -12.09 24.76
CA ARG A 85 -3.02 -13.39 25.13
C ARG A 85 -2.13 -14.16 26.09
N GLN A 86 -0.82 -14.20 25.86
CA GLN A 86 0.14 -14.87 26.72
C GLN A 86 0.20 -14.22 28.12
N ALA A 87 0.28 -12.89 28.18
CA ALA A 87 0.29 -12.15 29.44
C ALA A 87 -0.98 -12.40 30.27
N LYS A 88 -2.15 -12.40 29.62
CA LYS A 88 -3.43 -12.72 30.27
C LYS A 88 -3.47 -14.14 30.83
N ASN A 89 -2.94 -15.11 30.10
CA ASN A 89 -2.89 -16.50 30.55
C ASN A 89 -1.93 -16.66 31.75
N ALA A 90 -0.75 -16.03 31.71
CA ALA A 90 0.18 -16.03 32.83
C ALA A 90 -0.44 -15.42 34.11
N ALA A 91 -1.12 -14.28 33.99
CA ALA A 91 -1.80 -13.65 35.12
C ALA A 91 -2.89 -14.54 35.75
N LYS A 92 -3.63 -15.31 34.94
CA LYS A 92 -4.61 -16.29 35.44
C LYS A 92 -3.96 -17.43 36.21
N VAL A 93 -2.79 -17.90 35.79
CA VAL A 93 -2.05 -18.95 36.49
C VAL A 93 -1.61 -18.47 37.88
N TYR A 94 -1.10 -17.24 37.99
CA TYR A 94 -0.75 -16.67 39.30
C TYR A 94 -1.98 -16.52 40.23
N HIS A 95 -3.14 -16.14 39.68
CA HIS A 95 -4.39 -16.08 40.44
C HIS A 95 -4.94 -17.45 40.90
N LEU A 96 -4.53 -18.55 40.24
CA LEU A 96 -4.91 -19.92 40.62
C LEU A 96 -4.05 -20.48 41.76
N PHE A 97 -2.92 -19.83 42.08
CA PHE A 97 -1.98 -20.24 43.13
C PHE A 97 -1.90 -19.24 44.30
N SER A 98 -2.83 -18.27 44.36
CA SER A 98 -3.06 -17.37 45.50
C SER A 98 -4.43 -17.63 46.13
#